data_AF-A0A7C2QBB3-F1
#
_entry.id   AF-A0A7C2QBB3-F1
#
_cell.length_a   1.000
_cell.length_b   1.000
_cell.length_c   1.000
_cell.angle_alpha   90.00
_cell.angle_beta   90.00
_cell.angle_gamma   90.00
#
_symmetry.space_group_name_H-M   'P 1'
#
loop_
_entity.id
_entity.type
_entity.pdbx_description
1 polymer ?
#
loop_
_entity_poly.entity_id
_entity_poly.type
_entity_poly.pdbx_seq_one_letter_code
_entity_poly.pdbx_strand_id
1 'polypeptide(L)'
;MRRPAPKTRASRRRGLSCRLARLVILPALLPGHALPQTAAAPPDELPARVRQALSTIQDSSFSFAQPGYYTLLEFAKDSPQPPGCARDPLIIDDWAALLERPADFRGLPLTVEGVVGHNRAWRHEQPQYQQLGVVWQLELSHRDAPIDCTVICTDDASDIPLGATIQVTGYFVMIRQYYTESRRVRQAALLVARGPTSVTRAAAPAAAASHSTPVVWTAFTVAGTAGLLIAWILLRRATTAARRNLDALRPSGPAPLNLSADLAAWAAEDSPQRHRGTEQED
;
A
#
# COMPACT_ATOMS: atom_id res chain seq x y z
N MET A 1 -2.47 48.27 -13.84
CA MET A 1 -1.27 47.56 -13.33
C MET A 1 -0.60 46.83 -14.48
N ARG A 2 0.58 47.28 -14.92
CA ARG A 2 1.30 46.74 -16.09
C ARG A 2 2.18 45.56 -15.69
N ARG A 3 1.96 44.39 -16.29
CA ARG A 3 2.83 43.20 -16.15
C ARG A 3 4.10 43.38 -17.00
N PRO A 4 5.31 43.11 -16.48
CA PRO A 4 6.52 43.09 -17.29
C PRO A 4 6.64 41.79 -18.09
N ALA A 5 7.10 41.93 -19.33
CA ALA A 5 7.29 40.85 -20.30
C ALA A 5 8.55 39.99 -20.01
N PRO A 6 8.57 38.70 -20.40
CA PRO A 6 9.72 37.83 -20.22
C PRO A 6 10.84 38.12 -21.23
N LYS A 7 12.08 38.24 -20.72
CA LYS A 7 13.30 38.39 -21.51
C LYS A 7 13.69 37.05 -22.15
N THR A 8 13.52 36.94 -23.47
CA THR A 8 14.09 35.89 -24.33
C THR A 8 15.61 36.04 -24.38
N ARG A 9 16.35 35.04 -23.91
CA ARG A 9 17.80 34.95 -24.05
C ARG A 9 18.14 34.06 -25.23
N ALA A 10 18.65 34.68 -26.29
CA ALA A 10 19.15 34.06 -27.49
C ALA A 10 20.66 33.75 -27.41
N SER A 11 21.10 32.87 -28.31
CA SER A 11 22.48 32.49 -28.64
C SER A 11 23.10 31.46 -27.68
N ARG A 12 23.74 30.39 -28.16
CA ARG A 12 24.82 30.41 -29.16
C ARG A 12 24.90 29.08 -29.92
N ARG A 13 24.83 29.16 -31.24
CA ARG A 13 25.35 28.14 -32.15
C ARG A 13 26.89 28.26 -32.20
N ARG A 14 27.58 27.15 -31.96
CA ARG A 14 28.98 26.86 -32.31
C ARG A 14 28.99 25.34 -32.56
N GLY A 15 29.56 24.77 -33.59
CA GLY A 15 30.36 25.24 -34.71
C GLY A 15 30.73 23.98 -35.48
N LEU A 16 30.73 24.06 -36.80
CA LEU A 16 31.21 22.99 -37.67
C LEU A 16 32.63 22.55 -37.29
N SER A 17 32.89 21.25 -37.38
CA SER A 17 34.21 20.76 -37.79
C SER A 17 34.05 19.45 -38.53
N CYS A 18 34.02 19.58 -39.87
CA CYS A 18 34.42 18.53 -40.79
C CYS A 18 35.84 18.09 -40.47
N ARG A 19 36.06 16.78 -40.28
CA ARG A 19 37.36 16.15 -40.52
C ARG A 19 37.16 14.93 -41.41
N LEU A 20 37.37 15.19 -42.70
CA LEU A 20 37.80 14.22 -43.71
C LEU A 20 39.24 13.79 -43.40
N ALA A 21 39.48 12.48 -43.34
CA ALA A 21 40.75 11.75 -43.52
C ALA A 21 40.60 10.42 -42.77
N ARG A 22 40.97 9.24 -43.25
CA ARG A 22 41.80 8.80 -44.38
C ARG A 22 41.38 7.34 -44.62
N LEU A 23 41.00 7.00 -45.85
CA LEU A 23 40.79 5.61 -46.25
C LEU A 23 42.19 4.98 -46.43
N VAL A 24 42.61 4.14 -45.49
CA VAL A 24 43.79 3.28 -45.64
C VAL A 24 43.29 1.91 -46.06
N ILE A 25 43.56 1.55 -47.31
CA ILE A 25 43.31 0.22 -47.86
C ILE A 25 44.48 -0.66 -47.41
N LEU A 26 44.24 -1.56 -46.45
CA LEU A 26 45.18 -2.61 -46.05
C LEU A 26 44.91 -3.89 -46.88
N PRO A 27 45.96 -4.60 -47.31
CA PRO A 27 45.83 -5.82 -48.09
C PRO A 27 45.29 -6.98 -47.24
N ALA A 28 44.44 -7.78 -47.87
CA ALA A 28 43.82 -8.98 -47.33
C ALA A 28 44.85 -10.03 -46.90
N LEU A 29 44.95 -10.28 -45.60
CA LEU A 29 45.39 -11.56 -45.06
C LEU A 29 44.16 -12.40 -44.76
N LEU A 30 44.12 -13.58 -45.37
CA LEU A 30 43.09 -14.61 -45.21
C LEU A 30 42.88 -14.92 -43.72
N PRO A 31 41.66 -14.72 -43.16
CA PRO A 31 41.34 -15.21 -41.84
C PRO A 31 41.28 -16.74 -41.90
N GLY A 32 42.19 -17.38 -41.16
CA GLY A 32 42.03 -18.77 -40.79
C GLY A 32 40.63 -18.95 -40.22
N HIS A 33 39.88 -19.93 -40.75
CA HIS A 33 38.60 -20.34 -40.23
C HIS A 33 38.82 -20.88 -38.81
N ALA A 34 38.83 -19.97 -37.83
CA ALA A 34 38.57 -20.33 -36.45
C ALA A 34 37.18 -20.96 -36.45
N LEU A 35 37.12 -22.24 -36.09
CA LEU A 35 35.87 -22.95 -35.85
C LEU A 35 34.99 -22.04 -34.99
N PRO A 36 33.68 -21.92 -35.30
CA PRO A 36 32.76 -21.14 -34.48
C PRO A 36 32.88 -21.67 -33.06
N GLN A 37 33.54 -20.89 -32.20
CA GLN A 37 33.43 -21.05 -30.76
C GLN A 37 31.94 -20.96 -30.50
N THR A 38 31.31 -22.10 -30.24
CA THR A 38 29.96 -22.19 -29.71
C THR A 38 29.97 -21.27 -28.50
N ALA A 39 29.48 -20.04 -28.68
CA ALA A 39 29.37 -19.07 -27.61
C ALA A 39 28.52 -19.76 -26.55
N ALA A 40 29.16 -20.19 -25.46
CA ALA A 40 28.46 -20.79 -24.35
C ALA A 40 27.34 -19.82 -23.99
N ALA A 41 26.09 -20.31 -24.02
CA ALA A 41 24.95 -19.50 -23.66
C ALA A 41 25.27 -18.81 -22.33
N PRO A 42 25.04 -17.50 -22.21
CA PRO A 42 25.34 -16.79 -20.98
C PRO A 42 24.69 -17.54 -19.81
N PRO A 43 25.44 -17.78 -18.71
CA PRO A 43 24.93 -18.56 -17.60
C PRO A 43 23.63 -17.93 -17.10
N ASP A 44 22.56 -18.73 -17.06
CA ASP A 44 21.28 -18.27 -16.55
C ASP A 44 21.43 -17.85 -15.08
N GLU A 45 21.05 -16.61 -14.76
CA GLU A 45 21.16 -16.03 -13.41
C GLU A 45 20.30 -16.77 -12.38
N LEU A 46 19.08 -17.13 -12.76
CA LEU A 46 18.14 -17.84 -11.89
C LEU A 46 18.36 -19.35 -11.96
N PRO A 47 18.47 -20.09 -10.84
CA PRO A 47 18.52 -21.55 -10.85
C PRO A 47 17.30 -22.18 -11.55
N ALA A 48 17.49 -23.34 -12.20
CA ALA A 48 16.42 -24.01 -12.95
C ALA A 48 15.15 -24.27 -12.12
N ARG A 49 15.30 -24.61 -10.83
CA ARG A 49 14.18 -24.78 -9.90
C ARG A 49 13.32 -23.52 -9.74
N VAL A 50 13.95 -22.34 -9.71
CA VAL A 50 13.27 -21.05 -9.56
C VAL A 50 12.49 -20.75 -10.83
N ARG A 51 13.12 -20.93 -12.00
CA ARG A 51 12.45 -20.73 -13.30
C ARG A 51 11.25 -21.65 -13.49
N GLN A 52 11.40 -22.93 -13.12
CA GLN A 52 10.30 -23.88 -13.14
C GLN A 52 9.15 -23.43 -12.23
N ALA A 53 9.46 -23.00 -11.00
CA ALA A 53 8.44 -22.51 -10.07
C ALA A 53 7.72 -21.25 -10.63
N LEU A 54 8.46 -20.31 -11.22
CA LEU A 54 7.92 -19.11 -11.87
C LEU A 54 7.02 -19.44 -13.07
N SER A 55 7.32 -20.50 -13.83
CA SER A 55 6.49 -20.89 -14.98
C SER A 55 5.05 -21.28 -14.60
N THR A 56 4.81 -21.66 -13.34
CA THR A 56 3.48 -22.03 -12.84
C THR A 56 2.63 -20.84 -12.38
N ILE A 57 3.23 -19.64 -12.30
CA ILE A 57 2.55 -18.44 -11.83
C ILE A 57 1.46 -18.00 -12.81
N GLN A 58 0.30 -17.64 -12.27
CA GLN A 58 -0.80 -17.07 -13.03
C GLN A 58 -0.77 -15.54 -12.93
N ASP A 59 -0.84 -14.88 -14.08
CA ASP A 59 -0.99 -13.43 -14.18
C ASP A 59 -2.43 -12.99 -13.90
N SER A 60 -2.59 -11.71 -13.55
CA SER A 60 -3.86 -11.07 -13.19
C SER A 60 -4.59 -11.71 -12.01
N SER A 61 -3.88 -12.39 -11.10
CA SER A 61 -4.48 -12.90 -9.87
C SER A 61 -4.55 -11.81 -8.79
N PHE A 62 -5.54 -11.90 -7.89
CA PHE A 62 -5.64 -11.01 -6.72
C PHE A 62 -4.61 -11.33 -5.62
N SER A 63 -4.11 -12.57 -5.60
CA SER A 63 -3.15 -13.02 -4.59
C SER A 63 -1.82 -13.36 -5.25
N PHE A 64 -0.80 -12.59 -4.94
CA PHE A 64 0.55 -12.87 -5.41
C PHE A 64 1.29 -13.91 -4.56
N ALA A 65 0.66 -14.44 -3.50
CA ALA A 65 1.22 -15.47 -2.62
C ALA A 65 1.23 -16.86 -3.28
N GLN A 66 1.88 -16.98 -4.43
CA GLN A 66 2.01 -18.22 -5.21
C GLN A 66 3.36 -18.90 -4.90
N PRO A 67 3.49 -20.23 -5.02
CA PRO A 67 4.74 -20.93 -4.71
C PRO A 67 5.97 -20.36 -5.43
N GLY A 68 5.84 -20.02 -6.72
CA GLY A 68 6.94 -19.43 -7.49
C GLY A 68 7.41 -18.07 -6.97
N TYR A 69 6.51 -17.25 -6.40
CA TYR A 69 6.88 -16.00 -5.75
C TYR A 69 7.76 -16.25 -4.53
N TYR A 70 7.37 -17.19 -3.66
CA TYR A 70 8.14 -17.51 -2.45
C TYR A 70 9.51 -18.12 -2.77
N THR A 71 9.58 -19.00 -3.77
CA THR A 71 10.85 -19.59 -4.23
C THR A 71 11.81 -18.54 -4.77
N LEU A 72 11.30 -17.55 -5.50
CA LEU A 72 12.12 -16.43 -5.98
C LEU A 72 12.53 -15.49 -4.85
N LEU A 73 11.63 -15.23 -3.89
CA LEU A 73 11.90 -14.38 -2.73
C LEU A 73 12.99 -14.98 -1.83
N GLU A 74 12.94 -16.29 -1.59
CA GLU A 74 13.99 -17.03 -0.88
C GLU A 74 15.32 -16.94 -1.62
N PHE A 75 15.33 -17.17 -2.94
CA PHE A 75 16.53 -17.02 -3.75
C PHE A 75 17.10 -15.59 -3.70
N ALA A 76 16.26 -14.57 -3.83
CA ALA A 76 16.70 -13.17 -3.82
C ALA A 76 17.30 -12.78 -2.46
N LYS A 77 16.75 -13.31 -1.36
CA LYS A 77 17.25 -13.09 0.00
C LYS A 77 18.59 -13.77 0.26
N ASP A 78 18.73 -15.02 -0.17
CA ASP A 78 19.94 -15.83 0.08
C ASP A 78 21.07 -15.52 -0.92
N SER A 79 20.74 -14.93 -2.08
CA SER A 79 21.73 -14.61 -3.11
C SER A 79 22.68 -13.50 -2.65
N PRO A 80 24.01 -13.74 -2.67
CA PRO A 80 24.98 -12.69 -2.39
C PRO A 80 25.03 -11.63 -3.49
N GLN A 81 24.57 -11.96 -4.70
CA GLN A 81 24.63 -11.10 -5.87
C GLN A 81 23.29 -10.38 -6.08
N PRO A 82 23.31 -9.08 -6.47
CA PRO A 82 22.10 -8.35 -6.82
C PRO A 82 21.52 -8.84 -8.16
N PRO A 83 20.20 -8.67 -8.39
CA PRO A 83 19.59 -8.99 -9.68
C PRO A 83 20.26 -8.25 -10.85
N GLY A 84 20.50 -8.96 -11.95
CA GLY A 84 21.20 -8.49 -13.14
C GLY A 84 22.73 -8.54 -13.04
N CYS A 85 23.29 -9.33 -12.13
CA CYS A 85 24.74 -9.45 -12.03
C CYS A 85 25.36 -10.30 -13.16
N ALA A 86 24.61 -11.29 -13.66
CA ALA A 86 25.04 -12.20 -14.71
C ALA A 86 24.60 -11.73 -16.10
N ARG A 87 23.63 -10.81 -16.16
CA ARG A 87 23.05 -10.26 -17.39
C ARG A 87 22.61 -8.82 -17.14
N ASP A 88 22.91 -7.93 -18.07
CA ASP A 88 22.45 -6.53 -18.00
C ASP A 88 20.92 -6.47 -17.80
N PRO A 89 20.44 -5.80 -16.73
CA PRO A 89 19.02 -5.59 -16.52
C PRO A 89 18.34 -4.93 -17.71
N LEU A 90 17.14 -5.37 -18.02
CA LEU A 90 16.32 -4.70 -19.03
C LEU A 90 15.67 -3.45 -18.41
N ILE A 91 16.01 -2.28 -18.93
CA ILE A 91 15.39 -1.01 -18.52
C ILE A 91 14.00 -0.92 -19.15
N ILE A 92 12.97 -0.75 -18.31
CA ILE A 92 11.58 -0.65 -18.74
C ILE A 92 11.06 0.76 -18.46
N ASP A 93 11.05 1.59 -19.50
CA ASP A 93 10.47 2.93 -19.45
C ASP A 93 8.95 2.90 -19.65
N ASP A 94 8.47 1.96 -20.47
CA ASP A 94 7.03 1.77 -20.74
C ASP A 94 6.50 0.53 -20.02
N TRP A 95 5.78 0.75 -18.92
CA TRP A 95 5.20 -0.32 -18.12
C TRP A 95 4.02 -1.01 -18.82
N ALA A 96 3.48 -0.44 -19.91
CA ALA A 96 2.46 -1.10 -20.71
C ALA A 96 2.97 -2.42 -21.31
N ALA A 97 4.26 -2.50 -21.66
CA ALA A 97 4.87 -3.72 -22.19
C ALA A 97 4.72 -4.91 -21.23
N LEU A 98 4.76 -4.66 -19.91
CA LEU A 98 4.59 -5.70 -18.89
C LEU A 98 3.17 -6.28 -18.87
N LEU A 99 2.16 -5.49 -19.27
CA LEU A 99 0.77 -5.95 -19.38
C LEU A 99 0.54 -6.78 -20.63
N GLU A 100 1.12 -6.37 -21.75
CA GLU A 100 0.87 -7.03 -23.03
C GLU A 100 1.48 -8.43 -23.07
N ARG A 101 2.66 -8.60 -22.48
CA ARG A 101 3.48 -9.81 -22.61
C ARG A 101 4.17 -10.22 -21.31
N PRO A 102 3.45 -10.40 -20.18
CA PRO A 102 4.06 -10.64 -18.88
C PRO A 102 4.93 -11.90 -18.84
N ALA A 103 4.56 -12.95 -19.57
CA ALA A 103 5.32 -14.20 -19.62
C ALA A 103 6.75 -14.02 -20.15
N ASP A 104 6.98 -13.06 -21.06
CA ASP A 104 8.30 -12.83 -21.66
C ASP A 104 9.28 -12.13 -20.71
N PHE A 105 8.77 -11.44 -19.69
CA PHE A 105 9.56 -10.77 -18.69
C PHE A 105 9.79 -11.62 -17.43
N ARG A 106 9.07 -12.73 -17.29
CA ARG A 106 9.06 -13.52 -16.05
C ARG A 106 10.44 -14.08 -15.70
N GLY A 107 10.91 -13.73 -14.52
CA GLY A 107 12.24 -14.10 -14.02
C GLY A 107 13.39 -13.32 -14.65
N LEU A 108 13.13 -12.36 -15.56
CA LEU A 108 14.17 -11.47 -16.06
C LEU A 108 14.46 -10.35 -15.05
N PRO A 109 15.73 -9.96 -14.87
CA PRO A 109 16.06 -8.76 -14.12
C PRO A 109 15.61 -7.53 -14.91
N LEU A 110 14.68 -6.77 -14.34
CA LEU A 110 14.17 -5.53 -14.89
C LEU A 110 14.59 -4.36 -14.02
N THR A 111 14.89 -3.23 -14.64
CA THR A 111 15.08 -1.96 -13.96
C THR A 111 13.92 -1.04 -14.27
N VAL A 112 13.22 -0.57 -13.23
CA VAL A 112 12.10 0.37 -13.34
C VAL A 112 12.40 1.63 -12.53
N GLU A 113 11.91 2.77 -13.01
CA GLU A 113 11.93 4.04 -12.29
C GLU A 113 10.51 4.46 -11.95
N GLY A 114 10.28 4.90 -10.70
CA GLY A 114 8.96 5.34 -10.28
C GLY A 114 8.98 6.15 -8.99
N VAL A 115 7.84 6.78 -8.70
CA VAL A 115 7.60 7.56 -7.49
C VAL A 115 6.97 6.67 -6.43
N VAL A 116 7.57 6.63 -5.24
CA VAL A 116 7.09 5.82 -4.10
C VAL A 116 5.79 6.40 -3.55
N GLY A 117 4.67 5.71 -3.77
CA GLY A 117 3.36 6.07 -3.21
C GLY A 117 3.07 5.40 -1.88
N HIS A 118 3.58 4.18 -1.67
CA HIS A 118 3.43 3.44 -0.42
C HIS A 118 4.74 2.72 -0.07
N ASN A 119 5.03 2.64 1.23
CA ASN A 119 6.17 1.91 1.77
C ASN A 119 5.74 1.23 3.08
N ARG A 120 5.70 -0.11 3.09
CA ARG A 120 5.22 -0.87 4.25
C ARG A 120 6.06 -2.12 4.51
N ALA A 121 6.52 -2.26 5.74
CA ALA A 121 7.09 -3.50 6.25
C ALA A 121 5.99 -4.51 6.60
N TRP A 122 6.22 -5.77 6.28
CA TRP A 122 5.36 -6.87 6.72
C TRP A 122 6.17 -8.15 6.95
N ARG A 123 5.58 -9.07 7.72
CA ARG A 123 6.14 -10.40 8.01
C ARG A 123 5.18 -11.46 7.50
N HIS A 124 5.72 -12.55 7.02
CA HIS A 124 4.91 -13.71 6.63
C HIS A 124 4.33 -14.39 7.87
N GLU A 125 3.02 -14.59 7.88
CA GLU A 125 2.32 -15.26 9.00
C GLU A 125 2.50 -16.79 8.95
N GLN A 126 2.59 -17.34 7.73
CA GLN A 126 2.69 -18.79 7.51
C GLN A 126 4.01 -19.35 8.03
N PRO A 127 3.99 -20.41 8.87
CA PRO A 127 5.19 -20.96 9.50
C PRO A 127 6.33 -21.29 8.54
N GLN A 128 6.03 -21.88 7.37
CA GLN A 128 7.06 -22.27 6.40
C GLN A 128 7.82 -21.09 5.77
N TYR A 129 7.31 -19.86 5.91
CA TYR A 129 7.91 -18.65 5.32
C TYR A 129 8.43 -17.67 6.37
N GLN A 130 8.37 -18.01 7.66
CA GLN A 130 8.85 -17.11 8.72
C GLN A 130 10.36 -16.84 8.63
N GLN A 131 11.14 -17.77 8.08
CA GLN A 131 12.57 -17.60 7.80
C GLN A 131 12.88 -16.45 6.82
N LEU A 132 11.91 -16.04 6.00
CA LEU A 132 12.03 -14.88 5.11
C LEU A 132 12.04 -13.55 5.87
N GLY A 133 11.63 -13.53 7.15
CA GLY A 133 11.77 -12.37 8.02
C GLY A 133 10.84 -11.21 7.65
N VAL A 134 11.32 -9.98 7.85
CA VAL A 134 10.61 -8.76 7.43
C VAL A 134 10.96 -8.49 5.97
N VAL A 135 9.94 -8.23 5.16
CA VAL A 135 10.08 -7.75 3.79
C VAL A 135 9.40 -6.39 3.67
N TRP A 136 9.87 -5.58 2.73
CA TRP A 136 9.32 -4.25 2.48
C TRP A 136 8.56 -4.24 1.16
N GLN A 137 7.32 -3.75 1.19
CA GLN A 137 6.51 -3.54 0.00
C GLN A 137 6.52 -2.06 -0.36
N LEU A 138 7.10 -1.75 -1.52
CA LEU A 138 7.05 -0.43 -2.13
C LEU A 138 6.01 -0.45 -3.26
N GLU A 139 5.14 0.54 -3.29
CA GLU A 139 4.22 0.75 -4.43
C GLU A 139 4.68 1.98 -5.19
N LEU A 140 5.15 1.74 -6.41
CA LEU A 140 5.66 2.75 -7.32
C LEU A 140 4.59 3.14 -8.32
N SER A 141 4.49 4.43 -8.56
CA SER A 141 3.67 5.00 -9.62
C SER A 141 4.56 5.71 -10.63
N HIS A 142 4.18 5.64 -11.90
CA HIS A 142 4.83 6.40 -12.97
C HIS A 142 3.76 7.21 -13.70
N ARG A 143 4.04 8.49 -13.99
CA ARG A 143 3.04 9.47 -14.44
C ARG A 143 2.28 9.01 -15.69
N ASP A 144 3.00 8.37 -16.61
CA ASP A 144 2.49 7.98 -17.92
C ASP A 144 2.25 6.46 -18.02
N ALA A 145 2.40 5.73 -16.92
CA ALA A 145 2.19 4.28 -16.91
C ALA A 145 0.70 3.91 -16.70
N PRO A 146 0.17 2.90 -17.41
CA PRO A 146 -1.20 2.44 -17.24
C PRO A 146 -1.42 1.60 -15.96
N ILE A 147 -0.33 1.17 -15.32
CA ILE A 147 -0.32 0.33 -14.12
C ILE A 147 0.62 0.89 -13.07
N ASP A 148 0.49 0.40 -11.84
CA ASP A 148 1.48 0.64 -10.81
C ASP A 148 2.53 -0.49 -10.80
N CYS A 149 3.60 -0.33 -10.02
CA CYS A 149 4.60 -1.37 -9.82
C CYS A 149 4.77 -1.64 -8.33
N THR A 150 4.40 -2.83 -7.89
CA THR A 150 4.70 -3.34 -6.55
C THR A 150 6.08 -3.97 -6.53
N VAL A 151 6.97 -3.47 -5.67
CA VAL A 151 8.28 -4.04 -5.43
C VAL A 151 8.29 -4.66 -4.04
N ILE A 152 8.70 -5.92 -3.94
CA ILE A 152 9.01 -6.56 -2.67
C ILE A 152 10.53 -6.56 -2.48
N CYS A 153 11.01 -5.82 -1.50
CA CYS A 153 12.42 -5.74 -1.11
C CYS A 153 12.72 -6.71 0.03
N THR A 154 13.81 -7.46 -0.08
CA THR A 154 14.31 -8.34 0.99
C THR A 154 15.19 -7.61 2.01
N ASP A 155 15.84 -6.53 1.59
CA ASP A 155 16.68 -5.68 2.42
C ASP A 155 15.85 -4.54 3.02
N ASP A 156 16.40 -3.85 4.02
CA ASP A 156 15.71 -2.74 4.67
C ASP A 156 15.47 -1.58 3.69
N ALA A 157 14.23 -1.10 3.64
CA ALA A 157 13.82 0.06 2.84
C ALA A 157 13.07 1.10 3.70
N SER A 158 13.30 1.08 5.02
CA SER A 158 12.67 1.99 5.99
C SER A 158 13.01 3.46 5.77
N ASP A 159 14.16 3.73 5.16
CA ASP A 159 14.70 5.07 4.92
C ASP A 159 14.15 5.73 3.65
N ILE A 160 13.41 5.00 2.82
CA ILE A 160 12.87 5.50 1.56
C ILE A 160 11.61 6.33 1.81
N PRO A 161 11.65 7.66 1.59
CA PRO A 161 10.50 8.51 1.87
C PRO A 161 9.46 8.41 0.77
N LEU A 162 8.19 8.58 1.17
CA LEU A 162 7.08 8.71 0.22
C LEU A 162 7.29 9.92 -0.69
N GLY A 163 6.95 9.77 -1.96
CA GLY A 163 7.17 10.78 -3.00
C GLY A 163 8.60 10.82 -3.56
N ALA A 164 9.54 10.02 -3.04
CA ALA A 164 10.86 9.88 -3.66
C ALA A 164 10.75 9.21 -5.03
N THR A 165 11.56 9.68 -5.98
CA THR A 165 11.77 8.97 -7.24
C THR A 165 12.94 8.02 -7.06
N ILE A 166 12.68 6.73 -7.21
CA ILE A 166 13.67 5.67 -7.05
C ILE A 166 13.76 4.83 -8.31
N GLN A 167 14.96 4.28 -8.53
CA GLN A 167 15.20 3.24 -9.50
C GLN A 167 15.40 1.92 -8.78
N VAL A 168 14.73 0.87 -9.24
CA VAL A 168 14.80 -0.46 -8.64
C VAL A 168 15.08 -1.49 -9.71
N THR A 169 16.09 -2.33 -9.46
CA THR A 169 16.37 -3.52 -10.24
C THR A 169 15.90 -4.77 -9.49
N GLY A 170 15.02 -5.55 -10.11
CA GLY A 170 14.44 -6.74 -9.52
C GLY A 170 13.95 -7.73 -10.57
N TYR A 171 13.64 -8.96 -10.15
CA TYR A 171 13.08 -9.97 -11.02
C TYR A 171 11.57 -9.78 -11.16
N PHE A 172 11.07 -9.73 -12.40
CA PHE A 172 9.64 -9.68 -12.64
C PHE A 172 8.96 -11.02 -12.35
N VAL A 173 7.84 -10.98 -11.64
CA VAL A 173 7.12 -12.17 -11.18
C VAL A 173 5.82 -12.36 -11.95
N MET A 174 4.94 -11.36 -11.91
CA MET A 174 3.60 -11.41 -12.50
C MET A 174 2.96 -10.03 -12.56
N ILE A 175 1.84 -9.93 -13.26
CA ILE A 175 0.86 -8.86 -13.05
C ILE A 175 -0.13 -9.30 -11.96
N ARG A 176 -0.33 -8.49 -10.92
CA ARG A 176 -1.36 -8.72 -9.90
C ARG A 176 -2.55 -7.78 -10.09
N GLN A 177 -3.73 -8.21 -9.65
CA GLN A 177 -4.90 -7.37 -9.48
C GLN A 177 -5.08 -6.98 -8.01
N TYR A 178 -5.56 -5.77 -7.75
CA TYR A 178 -5.85 -5.33 -6.40
C TYR A 178 -7.01 -4.33 -6.38
N TYR A 179 -7.68 -4.20 -5.23
CA TYR A 179 -8.71 -3.18 -5.03
C TYR A 179 -8.09 -1.91 -4.47
N THR A 180 -8.38 -0.79 -5.12
CA THR A 180 -8.09 0.54 -4.59
C THR A 180 -9.06 0.92 -3.45
N GLU A 181 -8.77 2.01 -2.76
CA GLU A 181 -9.69 2.61 -1.77
C GLU A 181 -11.09 2.88 -2.36
N SER A 182 -11.15 3.25 -3.65
CA SER A 182 -12.40 3.44 -4.39
C SER A 182 -13.14 2.16 -4.77
N ARG A 183 -12.65 0.99 -4.33
CA ARG A 183 -13.10 -0.37 -4.70
C ARG A 183 -13.03 -0.66 -6.21
N ARG A 184 -12.27 0.13 -6.97
CA ARG A 184 -11.95 -0.18 -8.37
C ARG A 184 -10.81 -1.17 -8.43
N VAL A 185 -10.93 -2.14 -9.32
CA VAL A 185 -9.85 -3.08 -9.64
C VAL A 185 -8.78 -2.32 -10.42
N ARG A 186 -7.53 -2.40 -9.95
CA ARG A 186 -6.34 -1.95 -10.67
C ARG A 186 -5.36 -3.11 -10.82
N GLN A 187 -4.43 -2.95 -11.74
CA GLN A 187 -3.35 -3.88 -11.98
C GLN A 187 -2.02 -3.26 -11.55
N ALA A 188 -1.10 -4.11 -11.08
CA ALA A 188 0.26 -3.72 -10.80
C ALA A 188 1.25 -4.80 -11.25
N ALA A 189 2.38 -4.41 -11.81
CA ALA A 189 3.51 -5.29 -11.99
C ALA A 189 4.10 -5.67 -10.63
N LEU A 190 4.53 -6.92 -10.45
CA LEU A 190 5.17 -7.38 -9.24
C LEU A 190 6.63 -7.73 -9.52
N LEU A 191 7.53 -7.04 -8.81
CA LEU A 191 8.96 -7.30 -8.84
C LEU A 191 9.43 -7.76 -7.45
N VAL A 192 10.40 -8.67 -7.44
CA VAL A 192 11.18 -9.02 -6.24
C VAL A 192 12.58 -8.46 -6.41
N ALA A 193 12.98 -7.59 -5.49
CA ALA A 193 14.28 -6.93 -5.47
C ALA A 193 14.95 -7.14 -4.12
N ARG A 194 16.26 -6.88 -4.06
CA ARG A 194 16.94 -6.79 -2.76
C ARG A 194 16.60 -5.47 -2.07
N GLY A 195 16.75 -4.37 -2.79
CA GLY A 195 16.39 -3.02 -2.33
C GLY A 195 16.40 -2.03 -3.49
N PRO A 196 16.21 -0.73 -3.21
CA PRO A 196 16.34 0.31 -4.22
C PRO A 196 17.78 0.39 -4.74
N THR A 197 17.94 0.48 -6.06
CA THR A 197 19.25 0.55 -6.71
C THR A 197 19.82 1.96 -6.66
N SER A 198 18.97 2.97 -6.83
CA SER A 198 19.35 4.37 -6.69
C SER A 198 18.15 5.22 -6.28
N VAL A 199 18.41 6.33 -5.59
CA VAL A 199 17.41 7.36 -5.27
C VAL A 199 17.72 8.58 -6.14
N THR A 200 17.07 8.66 -7.30
CA THR A 200 17.32 9.70 -8.32
C THR A 200 16.91 11.09 -7.85
N ARG A 201 15.81 11.16 -7.08
CA ARG A 201 15.33 12.40 -6.49
C ARG A 201 14.79 12.11 -5.09
N ALA A 202 15.49 12.62 -4.08
CA ALA A 202 14.95 12.69 -2.74
C ALA A 202 13.65 13.50 -2.79
N ALA A 203 12.60 13.01 -2.12
CA ALA A 203 11.36 13.75 -1.99
C ALA A 203 11.69 15.17 -1.51
N ALA A 204 11.10 16.19 -2.15
CA ALA A 204 11.17 17.52 -1.58
C ALA A 204 10.68 17.39 -0.12
N PRO A 205 11.40 17.92 0.89
CA PRO A 205 10.97 17.84 2.26
C PRO A 205 9.53 18.35 2.27
N ALA A 206 8.59 17.44 2.49
CA ALA A 206 7.17 17.79 2.47
C ALA A 206 7.08 18.94 3.48
N ALA A 207 6.77 20.14 3.00
CA ALA A 207 6.72 21.34 3.81
C ALA A 207 5.57 21.19 4.79
N ALA A 208 5.79 20.40 5.85
CA ALA A 208 4.77 19.85 6.75
C ALA A 208 3.41 19.71 6.04
N ALA A 209 3.41 19.12 4.83
CA ALA A 209 2.22 19.04 4.00
C ALA A 209 1.40 17.92 4.63
N SER A 210 0.70 18.32 5.70
CA SER A 210 -0.38 17.70 6.42
C SER A 210 -0.78 16.38 5.77
N HIS A 211 0.07 15.37 5.90
CA HIS A 211 -0.35 13.99 5.79
C HIS A 211 -1.21 13.89 7.02
N SER A 212 -2.51 14.12 6.82
CA SER A 212 -3.63 13.26 7.22
C SER A 212 -3.20 12.20 8.23
N THR A 213 -2.63 12.71 9.30
CA THR A 213 -2.36 12.03 10.52
C THR A 213 -3.76 11.80 11.10
N PRO A 214 -3.94 10.77 11.91
CA PRO A 214 -5.21 10.41 12.50
C PRO A 214 -5.74 11.48 13.48
N VAL A 215 -5.41 12.77 13.32
CA VAL A 215 -5.87 13.92 14.10
C VAL A 215 -7.38 13.97 14.18
N VAL A 216 -8.10 13.60 13.10
CA VAL A 216 -9.56 13.52 13.16
C VAL A 216 -10.01 12.39 14.08
N TRP A 217 -9.42 11.20 13.97
CA TRP A 217 -9.79 10.05 14.79
C TRP A 217 -9.35 10.18 16.25
N THR A 218 -8.17 10.76 16.50
CA THR A 218 -7.69 11.10 17.84
C THR A 218 -8.48 12.26 18.44
N ALA A 219 -8.92 13.24 17.65
CA ALA A 219 -9.84 14.27 18.14
C ALA A 219 -11.19 13.67 18.53
N PHE A 220 -11.72 12.71 17.77
CA PHE A 220 -12.95 12.00 18.13
C PHE A 220 -12.79 11.13 19.39
N THR A 221 -11.65 10.43 19.57
CA THR A 221 -11.42 9.65 20.80
C THR A 221 -11.17 10.55 22.01
N VAL A 222 -10.47 11.68 21.85
CA VAL A 222 -10.29 12.67 22.93
C VAL A 222 -11.62 13.33 23.28
N ALA A 223 -12.42 13.74 22.29
CA ALA A 223 -13.75 14.32 22.55
C ALA A 223 -14.70 13.30 23.18
N GLY A 224 -14.70 12.05 22.72
CA GLY A 224 -15.51 10.97 23.28
C GLY A 224 -15.12 10.62 24.71
N THR A 225 -13.82 10.52 25.01
CA THR A 225 -13.33 10.25 26.37
C THR A 225 -13.61 11.42 27.32
N ALA A 226 -13.43 12.66 26.87
CA ALA A 226 -13.80 13.86 27.63
C ALA A 226 -15.31 13.92 27.91
N GLY A 227 -16.15 13.62 26.92
CA GLY A 227 -17.61 13.55 27.09
C GLY A 227 -18.02 12.48 28.12
N LEU A 228 -17.42 11.29 28.06
CA LEU A 228 -17.69 10.22 29.01
C LEU A 228 -17.26 10.59 30.44
N LEU A 229 -16.11 11.25 30.60
CA LEU A 229 -15.62 11.76 31.88
C LEU A 229 -16.56 12.81 32.47
N ILE A 230 -17.03 13.76 31.66
CA ILE A 230 -17.98 14.80 32.10
C ILE A 230 -19.29 14.14 32.53
N ALA A 231 -19.83 13.20 31.74
CA ALA A 231 -21.05 12.47 32.08
C ALA A 231 -20.91 11.70 33.40
N TRP A 232 -19.77 11.01 33.60
CA TRP A 232 -19.46 10.32 34.86
C TRP A 232 -19.46 11.30 36.04
N ILE A 233 -18.76 12.44 35.92
CA ILE A 233 -18.66 13.44 36.99
C ILE A 233 -20.04 13.99 37.35
N LEU A 234 -20.88 14.30 36.35
CA LEU A 234 -22.25 14.76 36.58
C LEU A 234 -23.10 13.69 37.26
N LEU A 235 -23.02 12.43 36.82
CA LEU A 235 -23.74 11.31 37.45
C LEU A 235 -23.30 11.08 38.91
N ARG A 236 -22.00 11.18 39.18
CA ARG A 236 -21.45 11.08 40.54
C ARG A 236 -21.92 12.24 41.42
N ARG A 237 -22.01 13.45 40.89
CA ARG A 237 -22.55 14.61 41.64
C ARG A 237 -24.05 14.48 41.89
N ALA A 238 -24.82 14.02 40.91
CA ALA A 238 -26.27 13.82 41.05
C ALA A 238 -26.60 12.75 42.11
N THR A 239 -25.88 11.63 42.11
CA THR A 239 -26.05 10.56 43.13
C THR A 239 -25.63 11.00 44.54
N THR A 240 -24.68 11.93 44.65
CA THR A 240 -24.30 12.51 45.96
C THR A 240 -25.35 13.51 46.45
N ALA A 241 -25.99 14.26 45.57
CA ALA A 241 -27.10 15.17 45.89
C ALA A 241 -28.40 14.44 46.24
N ALA A 242 -28.65 13.26 45.65
CA ALA A 242 -29.83 12.43 45.93
C ALA A 242 -29.85 11.83 47.35
N ARG A 243 -28.74 11.87 48.11
CA ARG A 243 -28.72 11.43 49.52
C ARG A 243 -29.37 12.44 50.50
N ARG A 244 -29.86 13.59 50.05
CA ARG A 244 -30.27 14.69 50.94
C ARG A 244 -31.77 14.80 51.25
N ASN A 245 -32.62 13.84 50.90
CA ASN A 245 -34.03 13.91 51.37
C ASN A 245 -34.73 12.54 51.51
N LEU A 246 -34.05 11.55 52.07
CA LEU A 246 -34.74 10.34 52.54
C LEU A 246 -35.56 10.62 53.81
N ASP A 247 -35.20 11.64 54.59
CA ASP A 247 -35.97 12.07 55.77
C ASP A 247 -37.30 12.76 55.40
N ALA A 248 -37.40 13.38 54.21
CA ALA A 248 -38.66 13.94 53.71
C ALA A 248 -39.66 12.88 53.22
N LEU A 249 -39.20 11.65 52.98
CA LEU A 249 -40.04 10.49 52.65
C LEU A 249 -40.40 9.65 53.87
N ARG A 250 -40.06 10.12 55.09
CA ARG A 250 -40.45 9.45 56.32
C ARG A 250 -41.97 9.66 56.51
N PRO A 251 -42.80 8.62 56.34
CA PRO A 251 -44.24 8.78 56.46
C PRO A 251 -44.54 9.24 57.88
N SER A 252 -45.17 10.41 58.02
CA SER A 252 -45.44 11.05 59.31
C SER A 252 -46.62 10.41 60.06
N GLY A 253 -47.10 9.25 59.60
CA GLY A 253 -48.24 8.54 60.15
C GLY A 253 -47.92 7.07 60.46
N PRO A 254 -48.65 6.44 61.40
CA PRO A 254 -48.53 5.02 61.66
C PRO A 254 -48.85 4.24 60.37
N ALA A 255 -48.04 3.21 60.08
CA ALA A 255 -48.25 2.38 58.90
C ALA A 255 -49.68 1.83 58.90
N PRO A 256 -50.46 2.02 57.81
CA PRO A 256 -51.79 1.44 57.73
C PRO A 256 -51.67 -0.08 57.85
N LEU A 257 -52.29 -0.64 58.88
CA LEU A 257 -52.16 -2.03 59.31
C LEU A 257 -52.74 -3.04 58.31
N ASN A 258 -53.33 -2.59 57.19
CA ASN A 258 -54.04 -3.48 56.30
C ASN A 258 -53.88 -3.12 54.82
N LEU A 259 -52.76 -3.53 54.24
CA LEU A 259 -52.45 -3.43 52.81
C LEU A 259 -53.47 -4.16 51.91
N SER A 260 -54.25 -5.11 52.45
CA SER A 260 -55.24 -5.85 51.67
C SER A 260 -56.46 -5.00 51.29
N ALA A 261 -56.81 -3.99 52.09
CA ALA A 261 -57.93 -3.10 51.81
C ALA A 261 -57.60 -2.11 50.69
N ASP A 262 -56.39 -1.55 50.69
CA ASP A 262 -55.94 -0.63 49.64
C ASP A 262 -55.75 -1.36 48.30
N LEU A 263 -55.25 -2.61 48.31
CA LEU A 263 -55.17 -3.43 47.10
C LEU A 263 -56.55 -3.78 46.54
N ALA A 264 -57.54 -4.05 47.40
CA ALA A 264 -58.91 -4.32 46.97
C ALA A 264 -59.59 -3.07 46.39
N ALA A 265 -59.33 -1.88 46.96
CA ALA A 265 -59.82 -0.62 46.44
C ALA A 265 -59.21 -0.29 45.07
N TRP A 266 -57.90 -0.47 44.90
CA TRP A 266 -57.20 -0.24 43.64
C TRP A 266 -57.67 -1.20 42.54
N ALA A 267 -57.89 -2.48 42.88
CA ALA A 267 -58.43 -3.46 41.94
C ALA A 267 -59.88 -3.18 41.53
N ALA A 268 -60.65 -2.43 42.33
CA ALA A 268 -62.02 -2.03 41.99
C ALA A 268 -62.06 -0.86 40.99
N GLU A 269 -61.06 0.03 41.03
CA GLU A 269 -60.94 1.19 40.13
C GLU A 269 -60.57 0.81 38.69
N ASP A 270 -59.89 -0.32 38.48
CA ASP A 270 -59.41 -0.76 37.17
C ASP A 270 -60.47 -1.51 36.34
N SER A 271 -61.75 -1.42 36.71
CA SER A 271 -62.86 -2.00 35.95
C SER A 271 -63.12 -1.15 34.69
N PRO A 272 -62.89 -1.68 33.47
CA PRO A 272 -62.97 -0.89 32.24
C PRO A 272 -64.43 -0.54 31.89
N GLN A 273 -64.93 0.58 32.41
CA GLN A 273 -66.18 1.16 31.93
C GLN A 273 -65.97 1.90 30.61
N ARG A 274 -66.29 1.19 29.53
CA ARG A 274 -67.02 1.73 28.36
C ARG A 274 -66.32 2.83 27.56
N HIS A 275 -65.36 2.44 26.70
CA HIS A 275 -65.36 3.00 25.35
C HIS A 275 -66.53 2.40 24.57
N ARG A 276 -67.74 2.94 24.79
CA ARG A 276 -68.94 2.65 24.00
C ARG A 276 -69.14 3.81 23.04
N GLY A 277 -68.84 3.53 21.77
CA GLY A 277 -69.35 4.13 20.54
C GLY A 277 -69.80 5.59 20.54
N THR A 278 -69.10 6.39 19.74
CA THR A 278 -69.73 7.37 18.85
C THR A 278 -69.03 7.27 17.49
N GLU A 279 -69.35 6.19 16.76
CA GLU A 279 -69.55 6.31 15.31
C GLU A 279 -70.81 7.15 15.15
N GLN A 280 -70.68 8.37 14.62
CA GLN A 280 -71.80 9.05 13.98
C GLN A 280 -71.28 9.96 12.87
N GLU A 281 -71.90 9.78 11.71
CA GLU A 281 -71.69 10.39 10.40
C GLU A 281 -71.61 11.92 10.40
N ASP A 282 -70.69 12.48 9.61
CA ASP A 282 -70.99 13.19 8.36
C ASP A 282 -69.70 13.40 7.51
#